data_AF-A0A388SGR4-F1
#
_entry.id   AF-A0A388SGR4-F1
#
_cell.length_a   1.000
_cell.length_b   1.000
_cell.length_c   1.000
_cell.angle_alpha   90.00
_cell.angle_beta   90.00
_cell.angle_gamma   90.00
#
_symmetry.space_group_name_H-M   'P 1'
#
loop_
_entity.id
_entity.type
_entity.pdbx_description
1 polymer ?
#
loop_
_entity_poly.entity_id
_entity_poly.type
_entity_poly.pdbx_seq_one_letter_code
_entity_poly.pdbx_strand_id
1 'polypeptide(L)'
;MTDARNHDPSQGPPPEERLAAYVACLAATKDRRAVREVVEREVLLCLIRTNSDRINEYPLLETQQRSIIEILAARGAVDPLHEHIRKLVAEFVAQLGLYAKPGGADSGQLRIGLVNTETLLLKCVQGVVYTTALCTDNFIETLVRAYGEEALGPSDAITESTELDEQFWRKHFAHFVVGLVDEAYDAIMGQEAFSLTKERSLLVIRYPFDALLERLCRTPKPLDKTRVQTLFEFETRDFASRKARKLVHDILLGMAVRPGYPFAQGDIDFISQIVCIDPAAKEMERMQTLLLSGGMPGADGEAAEAPPAEVNAEQVQFLRDQVLGMACSVAITLNLLREDFLRALDGFSPKETAIVRRTLGDFSLPCLGKALQSLLEFQFVTLLRRRAGEDMGKIHIRTRKERRTSVAAVETLFDSGLTRIRRNKLWQQDPGRANMLLFRPQTATELESLLHLLQIEPQLAREIGALWTDASFRVEFALYISLDLLARSTTNLNQRLAELLARFGITRL
;
A
#
# COMPACT_ATOMS: atom_id res chain seq x y z
N MET A 1 16.00 29.68 8.07
CA MET A 1 15.45 29.98 9.40
C MET A 1 15.83 28.82 10.29
N THR A 2 16.44 29.12 11.43
CA THR A 2 17.16 28.19 12.31
C THR A 2 16.28 27.09 12.88
N ASP A 3 16.64 25.85 12.56
CA ASP A 3 16.16 24.62 13.19
C ASP A 3 16.39 24.67 14.70
N ALA A 4 15.29 24.81 15.44
CA ALA A 4 15.26 24.65 16.88
C ALA A 4 14.12 23.69 17.19
N ARG A 5 14.42 22.38 17.12
CA ARG A 5 13.79 21.29 17.90
C ARG A 5 14.39 19.93 17.55
N ASN A 6 15.67 19.76 17.87
CA ASN A 6 16.14 18.45 18.36
C ASN A 6 15.64 18.30 19.80
N HIS A 7 14.36 17.92 19.98
CA HIS A 7 13.92 17.44 21.29
C HIS A 7 14.35 15.99 21.44
N ASP A 8 15.10 15.73 22.51
CA ASP A 8 15.36 14.40 23.01
C ASP A 8 14.01 13.72 23.30
N PRO A 9 13.67 12.57 22.70
CA PRO A 9 12.37 11.88 22.86
C PRO A 9 12.11 11.36 24.29
N SER A 10 12.91 11.79 25.27
CA SER A 10 12.81 11.50 26.70
C SER A 10 12.00 12.54 27.50
N GLN A 11 11.65 13.70 26.92
CA GLN A 11 11.07 14.84 27.67
C GLN A 11 9.55 15.01 27.53
N GLY A 12 8.79 13.93 27.65
CA GLY A 12 7.35 14.04 27.94
C GLY A 12 7.09 14.42 29.41
N PRO A 13 5.87 14.86 29.76
CA PRO A 13 5.51 15.13 31.16
C PRO A 13 5.82 13.92 32.05
N PRO A 14 6.30 14.12 33.30
CA PRO A 14 6.64 13.03 34.20
C PRO A 14 5.43 12.12 34.48
N PRO A 15 5.64 10.85 34.87
CA PRO A 15 4.55 9.90 35.05
C PRO A 15 3.42 10.38 35.95
N GLU A 16 3.73 11.16 36.99
CA GLU A 16 2.73 11.68 37.94
C GLU A 16 1.79 12.70 37.29
N GLU A 17 2.32 13.60 36.47
CA GLU A 17 1.53 14.57 35.73
C GLU A 17 0.63 13.90 34.68
N ARG A 18 1.14 12.86 34.01
CA ARG A 18 0.35 12.07 33.05
C ARG A 18 -0.80 11.34 33.74
N LEU A 19 -0.51 10.64 34.83
CA LEU A 19 -1.52 9.93 35.61
C LEU A 19 -2.58 10.89 36.16
N ALA A 20 -2.17 12.07 36.63
CA ALA A 20 -3.09 13.12 37.07
C ALA A 20 -4.02 13.57 35.94
N ALA A 21 -3.49 13.76 34.72
CA ALA A 21 -4.30 14.11 33.55
C ALA A 21 -5.34 13.03 33.23
N TYR A 22 -4.96 11.74 33.27
CA TYR A 22 -5.90 10.64 33.02
C TYR A 22 -6.96 10.50 34.11
N VAL A 23 -6.59 10.69 35.37
CA VAL A 23 -7.54 10.70 36.49
C VAL A 23 -8.54 11.83 36.34
N ALA A 24 -8.08 13.04 35.96
CA ALA A 24 -8.97 14.17 35.70
C ALA A 24 -9.93 13.89 34.53
N CYS A 25 -9.43 13.29 33.43
CA CYS A 25 -10.25 12.86 32.31
C CYS A 25 -11.31 11.82 32.73
N LEU A 26 -10.92 10.82 33.53
CA LEU A 26 -11.83 9.81 34.06
C LEU A 26 -12.89 10.40 35.01
N ALA A 27 -12.52 11.40 35.82
CA ALA A 27 -13.47 12.11 36.68
C ALA A 27 -14.49 12.89 35.84
N ALA A 28 -14.04 13.67 34.85
CA ALA A 28 -14.91 14.46 33.99
C ALA A 28 -15.91 13.61 33.20
N THR A 29 -15.52 12.40 32.75
CA THR A 29 -16.43 11.47 32.06
C THR A 29 -17.46 10.86 33.01
N LYS A 30 -17.09 10.56 34.25
CA LYS A 30 -18.02 10.09 35.31
C LYS A 30 -19.03 11.17 35.69
N ASP A 31 -18.60 12.42 35.82
CA ASP A 31 -19.48 13.55 36.16
C ASP A 31 -20.59 13.74 35.11
N ARG A 32 -20.27 13.49 33.84
CA ARG A 32 -21.23 13.54 32.72
C ARG A 32 -22.06 12.26 32.56
N ARG A 33 -21.85 11.25 33.41
CA ARG A 33 -22.49 9.92 33.33
C ARG A 33 -22.32 9.27 31.96
N ALA A 34 -21.13 9.40 31.38
CA ALA A 34 -20.80 8.78 30.09
C ALA A 34 -20.92 7.25 30.18
N VAL A 35 -21.40 6.63 29.09
CA VAL A 35 -21.40 5.15 28.97
C VAL A 35 -19.97 4.63 28.82
N ARG A 36 -19.77 3.35 29.11
CA ARG A 36 -18.44 2.73 29.19
C ARG A 36 -17.61 2.95 27.93
N GLU A 37 -18.20 2.77 26.76
CA GLU A 37 -17.53 2.91 25.46
C GLU A 37 -17.05 4.35 25.23
N VAL A 38 -17.82 5.35 25.70
CA VAL A 38 -17.43 6.76 25.63
C VAL A 38 -16.30 7.06 26.60
N VAL A 39 -16.33 6.50 27.81
CA VAL A 39 -15.23 6.64 28.79
C VAL A 39 -13.93 6.05 28.22
N GLU A 40 -13.99 4.82 27.69
CA GLU A 40 -12.83 4.14 27.10
C GLU A 40 -12.24 4.95 25.94
N ARG A 41 -13.08 5.49 25.05
CA ARG A 41 -12.64 6.37 23.95
C ARG A 41 -11.98 7.65 24.48
N GLU A 42 -12.64 8.40 25.36
CA GLU A 42 -12.11 9.69 25.85
C GLU A 42 -10.80 9.52 26.62
N VAL A 43 -10.66 8.45 27.42
CA VAL A 43 -9.41 8.15 28.12
C VAL A 43 -8.30 7.77 27.14
N LEU A 44 -8.58 6.99 26.10
CA LEU A 44 -7.60 6.69 25.05
C LEU A 44 -7.16 7.95 24.30
N LEU A 45 -8.09 8.85 23.97
CA LEU A 45 -7.78 10.15 23.36
C LEU A 45 -6.89 11.00 24.27
N CYS A 46 -7.20 11.05 25.56
CA CYS A 46 -6.38 11.76 26.55
C CYS A 46 -4.97 11.17 26.58
N LEU A 47 -4.84 9.84 26.61
CA LEU A 47 -3.55 9.16 26.60
C LEU A 47 -2.71 9.54 25.38
N ILE A 48 -3.30 9.51 24.18
CA ILE A 48 -2.57 9.86 22.94
C ILE A 48 -2.10 11.32 23.01
N ARG A 49 -2.99 12.26 23.39
CA ARG A 49 -2.66 13.69 23.45
C ARG A 49 -1.59 14.01 24.50
N THR A 50 -1.66 13.38 25.66
CA THR A 50 -0.68 13.59 26.75
C THR A 50 0.71 13.02 26.42
N ASN A 51 0.81 12.10 25.46
CA ASN A 51 2.06 11.45 25.07
C ASN A 51 2.51 11.75 23.65
N SER A 52 1.99 12.78 22.97
CA SER A 52 2.37 13.10 21.58
C SER A 52 3.90 13.17 21.40
N ASP A 53 4.59 13.77 22.37
CA ASP A 53 6.06 13.96 22.32
C ASP A 53 6.85 12.68 22.61
N ARG A 54 6.19 11.63 23.13
CA ARG A 54 6.78 10.31 23.42
C ARG A 54 6.50 9.29 22.32
N ILE A 55 5.66 9.65 21.33
CA ILE A 55 5.37 8.80 20.18
C ILE A 55 6.33 9.21 19.07
N ASN A 56 7.15 8.26 18.63
CA ASN A 56 8.15 8.51 17.61
C ASN A 56 7.46 8.76 16.25
N GLU A 57 7.91 9.77 15.51
CA GLU A 57 7.32 10.19 14.23
C GLU A 57 5.83 10.58 14.32
N TYR A 58 5.36 11.02 15.50
CA TYR A 58 3.98 11.50 15.63
C TYR A 58 3.75 12.70 14.70
N PRO A 59 2.69 12.69 13.86
CA PRO A 59 2.53 13.69 12.83
C PRO A 59 2.23 15.07 13.41
N LEU A 60 2.74 16.11 12.74
CA LEU A 60 2.48 17.51 13.10
C LEU A 60 1.10 17.98 12.59
N LEU A 61 0.62 17.40 11.50
CA LEU A 61 -0.66 17.79 10.88
C LEU A 61 -1.83 17.23 11.70
N GLU A 62 -2.75 18.11 12.10
CA GLU A 62 -3.95 17.70 12.85
C GLU A 62 -4.80 16.66 12.10
N THR A 63 -4.88 16.73 10.77
CA THR A 63 -5.62 15.76 9.95
C THR A 63 -5.05 14.35 10.07
N GLN A 64 -3.72 14.23 10.08
CA GLN A 64 -3.03 12.95 10.28
C GLN A 64 -3.18 12.46 11.72
N GLN A 65 -3.11 13.36 12.71
CA GLN A 65 -3.36 13.02 14.12
C GLN A 65 -4.79 12.48 14.33
N ARG A 66 -5.80 13.13 13.73
CA ARG A 66 -7.20 12.67 13.75
C ARG A 66 -7.34 11.30 13.07
N SER A 67 -6.63 11.07 11.97
CA SER A 67 -6.63 9.77 11.29
C SER A 67 -6.14 8.64 12.20
N ILE A 68 -5.02 8.84 12.91
CA ILE A 68 -4.49 7.86 13.87
C ILE A 68 -5.51 7.56 14.97
N ILE A 69 -6.12 8.62 15.50
CA ILE A 69 -7.15 8.52 16.54
C ILE A 69 -8.36 7.71 16.04
N GLU A 70 -8.88 8.02 14.86
CA GLU A 70 -10.08 7.36 14.32
C GLU A 70 -9.80 5.89 13.99
N ILE A 71 -8.60 5.56 13.49
CA ILE A 71 -8.16 4.17 13.27
C ILE A 71 -8.21 3.37 14.59
N LEU A 72 -7.69 3.94 15.68
CA LEU A 72 -7.59 3.26 16.97
C LEU A 72 -8.91 3.19 17.75
N ALA A 73 -9.79 4.19 17.60
CA ALA A 73 -10.92 4.37 18.50
C ALA A 73 -12.29 4.03 17.88
N ALA A 74 -12.45 4.18 16.56
CA ALA A 74 -13.75 4.06 15.91
C ALA A 74 -13.70 3.12 14.69
N ARG A 75 -12.88 3.45 13.70
CA ARG A 75 -12.79 2.70 12.44
C ARG A 75 -12.23 1.30 12.66
N GLY A 76 -11.23 1.13 13.51
CA GLY A 76 -10.68 -0.19 13.82
C GLY A 76 -11.67 -1.12 14.53
N ALA A 77 -12.74 -0.62 15.14
CA ALA A 77 -13.63 -1.43 15.98
C ALA A 77 -14.35 -2.54 15.22
N VAL A 78 -14.38 -2.45 13.88
CA VAL A 78 -14.91 -3.50 13.00
C VAL A 78 -13.91 -4.64 12.75
N ASP A 79 -12.62 -4.41 13.00
CA ASP A 79 -11.56 -5.42 12.83
C ASP A 79 -11.48 -6.30 14.09
N PRO A 80 -11.48 -7.65 13.96
CA PRO A 80 -11.38 -8.56 15.09
C PRO A 80 -10.14 -8.31 15.99
N LEU A 81 -9.04 -7.83 15.43
CA LEU A 81 -7.80 -7.54 16.17
C LEU A 81 -7.96 -6.36 17.15
N HIS A 82 -8.96 -5.48 16.95
CA HIS A 82 -9.22 -4.39 17.88
C HIS A 82 -9.60 -4.92 19.27
N GLU A 83 -10.08 -6.16 19.38
CA GLU A 83 -10.33 -6.77 20.68
C GLU A 83 -9.11 -6.73 21.62
N HIS A 84 -7.89 -6.82 21.07
CA HIS A 84 -6.65 -6.67 21.82
C HIS A 84 -6.53 -5.26 22.43
N ILE A 85 -6.71 -4.22 21.62
CA ILE A 85 -6.65 -2.82 22.04
C ILE A 85 -7.75 -2.52 23.07
N ARG A 86 -8.97 -3.00 22.82
CA ARG A 86 -10.12 -2.79 23.71
C ARG A 86 -9.87 -3.37 25.10
N LYS A 87 -9.24 -4.55 25.20
CA LYS A 87 -8.86 -5.15 26.48
C LYS A 87 -7.85 -4.29 27.24
N LEU A 88 -6.82 -3.78 26.56
CA LEU A 88 -5.82 -2.90 27.17
C LEU A 88 -6.45 -1.59 27.67
N VAL A 89 -7.35 -0.98 26.88
CA VAL A 89 -8.06 0.25 27.30
C VAL A 89 -8.95 -0.02 28.51
N ALA A 90 -9.72 -1.11 28.49
CA ALA A 90 -10.58 -1.50 29.61
C ALA A 90 -9.77 -1.75 30.89
N GLU A 91 -8.64 -2.45 30.78
CA GLU A 91 -7.72 -2.68 31.90
C GLU A 91 -7.16 -1.38 32.44
N PHE A 92 -6.70 -0.48 31.56
CA PHE A 92 -6.17 0.82 31.94
C PHE A 92 -7.20 1.67 32.68
N VAL A 93 -8.43 1.76 32.16
CA VAL A 93 -9.54 2.50 32.80
C VAL A 93 -9.88 1.90 34.17
N ALA A 94 -9.89 0.57 34.29
CA ALA A 94 -10.15 -0.11 35.55
C ALA A 94 -9.06 0.20 36.60
N GLN A 95 -7.79 0.10 36.20
CA GLN A 95 -6.64 0.43 37.06
C GLN A 95 -6.65 1.92 37.45
N LEU A 96 -6.96 2.84 36.54
CA LEU A 96 -7.10 4.26 36.82
C LEU A 96 -8.21 4.53 37.84
N GLY A 97 -9.33 3.80 37.71
CA GLY A 97 -10.44 3.87 38.65
C GLY A 97 -10.08 3.40 40.06
N LEU A 98 -9.16 2.45 40.20
CA LEU A 98 -8.60 2.03 41.50
C LEU A 98 -7.60 3.05 42.03
N TYR A 99 -6.74 3.57 41.16
CA TYR A 99 -5.70 4.54 41.50
C TYR A 99 -6.28 5.86 42.01
N ALA A 100 -7.40 6.30 41.43
CA ALA A 100 -8.12 7.51 41.84
C ALA A 100 -8.81 7.41 43.22
N LYS A 101 -8.90 6.22 43.84
CA LYS A 101 -9.49 6.06 45.18
C LYS A 101 -8.50 6.47 46.28
N PRO A 102 -8.99 6.92 47.46
CA PRO A 102 -8.11 7.20 48.60
C PRO A 102 -7.21 6.00 48.94
N GLY A 103 -5.90 6.22 49.06
CA GLY A 103 -4.89 5.18 49.30
C GLY A 103 -4.48 4.36 48.08
N GLY A 104 -5.13 4.54 46.92
CA GLY A 104 -4.77 3.87 45.66
C GLY A 104 -3.43 4.38 45.07
N ALA A 105 -3.13 5.66 45.26
CA ALA A 105 -1.90 6.29 44.80
C ALA A 105 -0.63 5.77 45.50
N ASP A 106 -0.78 5.23 46.72
CA ASP A 106 0.33 4.74 47.55
C ASP A 106 0.75 3.29 47.19
N SER A 107 -0.01 2.61 46.33
CA SER A 107 0.33 1.26 45.86
C SER A 107 1.32 1.32 44.69
N GLY A 108 2.62 1.13 44.98
CA GLY A 108 3.67 1.07 43.97
C GLY A 108 3.40 0.05 42.85
N GLN A 109 2.77 -1.08 43.16
CA GLN A 109 2.38 -2.09 42.18
C GLN A 109 1.32 -1.58 41.19
N LEU A 110 0.32 -0.83 41.67
CA LEU A 110 -0.72 -0.25 40.81
C LEU A 110 -0.15 0.81 39.88
N ARG A 111 0.80 1.62 40.38
CA ARG A 111 1.52 2.62 39.58
C ARG A 111 2.35 1.96 38.47
N ILE A 112 3.06 0.87 38.78
CA ILE A 112 3.81 0.09 37.78
C ILE A 112 2.86 -0.51 36.74
N GLY A 113 1.74 -1.11 37.17
CA GLY A 113 0.72 -1.64 36.28
C GLY A 113 0.19 -0.60 35.29
N LEU A 114 -0.16 0.59 35.79
CA LEU A 114 -0.63 1.69 34.95
C LEU A 114 0.41 2.15 33.92
N VAL A 115 1.67 2.29 34.33
CA VAL A 115 2.76 2.68 33.41
C VAL A 115 3.01 1.58 32.37
N ASN A 116 2.90 0.31 32.74
CA ASN A 116 3.04 -0.81 31.81
C ASN A 116 1.90 -0.83 30.79
N THR A 117 0.64 -0.71 31.23
CA THR A 117 -0.51 -0.67 30.32
C THR A 117 -0.50 0.60 29.46
N GLU A 118 -0.09 1.75 30.00
CA GLU A 118 0.19 2.98 29.21
C GLU A 118 1.19 2.68 28.09
N THR A 119 2.30 2.02 28.42
CA THR A 119 3.35 1.68 27.45
C THR A 119 2.82 0.75 26.35
N LEU A 120 2.03 -0.28 26.70
CA LEU A 120 1.41 -1.17 25.71
C LEU A 120 0.47 -0.41 24.77
N LEU A 121 -0.36 0.48 25.31
CA LEU A 121 -1.25 1.34 24.50
C LEU A 121 -0.46 2.28 23.59
N LEU A 122 0.65 2.86 24.07
CA LEU A 122 1.53 3.68 23.22
C LEU A 122 2.17 2.87 22.10
N LYS A 123 2.51 1.60 22.32
CA LYS A 123 3.02 0.72 21.25
C LYS A 123 1.96 0.38 20.21
N CYS A 124 0.69 0.26 20.61
CA CYS A 124 -0.41 0.19 19.65
C CYS A 124 -0.48 1.46 18.79
N VAL A 125 -0.40 2.65 19.41
CA VAL A 125 -0.39 3.94 18.70
C VAL A 125 0.80 4.04 17.74
N GLN A 126 1.98 3.62 18.20
CA GLN A 126 3.21 3.62 17.40
C GLN A 126 3.08 2.74 16.14
N GLY A 127 2.41 1.59 16.26
CA GLY A 127 2.13 0.71 15.13
C GLY A 127 1.27 1.39 14.06
N VAL A 128 0.25 2.17 14.47
CA VAL A 128 -0.55 2.96 13.54
C VAL A 128 0.30 4.05 12.88
N VAL A 129 1.04 4.83 13.65
CA VAL A 129 1.91 5.92 13.15
C VAL A 129 2.87 5.43 12.07
N TYR A 130 3.64 4.37 12.35
CA TYR A 130 4.58 3.83 11.39
C TYR A 130 3.91 3.30 10.14
N THR A 131 2.76 2.64 10.28
CA THR A 131 2.04 2.08 9.13
C THR A 131 1.44 3.18 8.26
N THR A 132 0.79 4.19 8.86
CA THR A 132 0.20 5.30 8.11
C THR A 132 1.28 6.14 7.42
N ALA A 133 2.40 6.40 8.08
CA ALA A 133 3.53 7.10 7.48
C ALA A 133 4.08 6.30 6.29
N LEU A 134 4.45 5.03 6.50
CA LEU A 134 5.04 4.20 5.45
C LEU A 134 4.11 4.00 4.24
N CYS A 135 2.82 3.73 4.46
CA CYS A 135 1.87 3.52 3.37
C CYS A 135 1.66 4.80 2.57
N THR A 136 1.55 5.95 3.24
CA THR A 136 1.37 7.25 2.59
C THR A 136 2.63 7.66 1.84
N ASP A 137 3.81 7.54 2.46
CA ASP A 137 5.09 7.85 1.84
C ASP A 137 5.35 6.98 0.62
N ASN A 138 5.11 5.66 0.71
CA ASN A 138 5.26 4.76 -0.45
C ASN A 138 4.26 5.08 -1.57
N PHE A 139 3.04 5.50 -1.22
CA PHE A 139 2.04 5.93 -2.21
C PHE A 139 2.47 7.22 -2.91
N ILE A 140 2.88 8.24 -2.16
CA ILE A 140 3.39 9.50 -2.71
C ILE A 140 4.64 9.24 -3.56
N GLU A 141 5.58 8.42 -3.08
CA GLU A 141 6.76 8.05 -3.86
C GLU A 141 6.37 7.31 -5.15
N THR A 142 5.34 6.47 -5.14
CA THR A 142 4.83 5.83 -6.35
C THR A 142 4.28 6.87 -7.34
N LEU A 143 3.56 7.88 -6.85
CA LEU A 143 3.07 8.99 -7.67
C LEU A 143 4.23 9.82 -8.23
N VAL A 144 5.21 10.20 -7.40
CA VAL A 144 6.39 10.96 -7.85
C VAL A 144 7.21 10.15 -8.88
N ARG A 145 7.33 8.83 -8.69
CA ARG A 145 7.98 7.95 -9.68
C ARG A 145 7.23 7.94 -11.01
N ALA A 146 5.90 8.06 -10.99
CA ALA A 146 5.05 8.03 -12.18
C ALA A 146 4.87 9.39 -12.84
N TYR A 147 4.86 10.49 -12.09
CA TYR A 147 4.49 11.83 -12.56
C TYR A 147 5.62 12.87 -12.41
N GLY A 148 6.70 12.54 -11.72
CA GLY A 148 7.79 13.47 -11.41
C GLY A 148 7.53 14.31 -10.16
N GLU A 149 8.40 15.29 -9.90
CA GLU A 149 8.34 16.18 -8.73
C GLU A 149 7.04 17.01 -8.68
N GLU A 150 6.37 17.21 -9.83
CA GLU A 150 5.09 17.92 -9.92
C GLU A 150 3.96 17.24 -9.13
N ALA A 151 4.09 15.95 -8.80
CA ALA A 151 3.12 15.24 -7.97
C ALA A 151 3.13 15.66 -6.49
N LEU A 152 4.21 16.27 -6.00
CA LEU A 152 4.36 16.62 -4.59
C LEU A 152 3.31 17.65 -4.16
N GLY A 153 3.20 18.77 -4.89
CA GLY A 153 2.28 19.86 -4.53
C GLY A 153 0.81 19.41 -4.37
N PRO A 154 0.21 18.70 -5.35
CA PRO A 154 -1.13 18.17 -5.19
C PRO A 154 -1.26 17.13 -4.06
N SER A 155 -0.25 16.28 -3.86
CA SER A 155 -0.25 15.27 -2.79
C SER A 155 -0.20 15.91 -1.40
N ASP A 156 0.63 16.94 -1.23
CA ASP A 156 0.75 17.72 0.01
C ASP A 156 -0.57 18.42 0.32
N ALA A 157 -1.17 19.09 -0.67
CA ALA A 157 -2.46 19.76 -0.51
C ALA A 157 -3.60 18.78 -0.10
N ILE A 158 -3.60 17.56 -0.63
CA ILE A 158 -4.58 16.54 -0.22
C ILE A 158 -4.30 16.07 1.21
N THR A 159 -3.03 15.82 1.55
CA THR A 159 -2.60 15.35 2.88
C THR A 159 -2.88 16.37 3.98
N GLU A 160 -2.68 17.65 3.70
CA GLU A 160 -3.00 18.75 4.63
C GLU A 160 -4.50 18.93 4.84
N SER A 161 -5.31 18.67 3.81
CA SER A 161 -6.75 18.99 3.82
C SER A 161 -7.69 17.79 4.09
N THR A 162 -7.16 16.58 4.22
CA THR A 162 -7.98 15.35 4.26
C THR A 162 -7.43 14.34 5.25
N GLU A 163 -8.31 13.74 6.05
CA GLU A 163 -7.97 12.59 6.90
C GLU A 163 -7.74 11.35 6.03
N LEU A 164 -6.90 10.41 6.49
CA LEU A 164 -6.53 9.19 5.77
C LEU A 164 -7.67 8.16 5.80
N ASP A 165 -8.67 8.40 4.96
CA ASP A 165 -9.89 7.62 4.79
C ASP A 165 -10.23 7.42 3.29
N GLU A 166 -11.46 7.01 2.99
CA GLU A 166 -11.95 6.85 1.62
C GLU A 166 -11.83 8.15 0.79
N GLN A 167 -12.07 9.30 1.40
CA GLN A 167 -12.04 10.59 0.70
C GLN A 167 -10.61 11.00 0.33
N PHE A 168 -9.62 10.67 1.16
CA PHE A 168 -8.21 10.84 0.81
C PHE A 168 -7.85 10.11 -0.48
N TRP A 169 -8.25 8.85 -0.60
CA TRP A 169 -8.00 8.06 -1.82
C TRP A 169 -8.79 8.58 -3.01
N ARG A 170 -10.07 8.95 -2.83
CA ARG A 170 -10.90 9.54 -3.90
C ARG A 170 -10.28 10.81 -4.48
N LYS A 171 -9.77 11.70 -3.64
CA LYS A 171 -9.10 12.93 -4.10
C LYS A 171 -7.84 12.63 -4.91
N HIS A 172 -7.01 11.69 -4.46
CA HIS A 172 -5.82 11.27 -5.21
C HIS A 172 -6.18 10.61 -6.54
N PHE A 173 -7.16 9.71 -6.56
CA PHE A 173 -7.60 9.07 -7.80
C PHE A 173 -8.22 10.07 -8.77
N ALA A 174 -9.04 11.00 -8.29
CA ALA A 174 -9.60 12.05 -9.12
C ALA A 174 -8.50 12.88 -9.81
N HIS A 175 -7.46 13.25 -9.07
CA HIS A 175 -6.37 14.06 -9.61
C HIS A 175 -5.43 13.25 -10.54
N PHE A 176 -4.83 12.19 -10.01
CA PHE A 176 -3.74 11.48 -10.69
C PHE A 176 -4.23 10.40 -11.66
N VAL A 177 -5.40 9.81 -11.46
CA VAL A 177 -5.90 8.70 -12.30
C VAL A 177 -6.96 9.19 -13.28
N VAL A 178 -8.03 9.81 -12.78
CA VAL A 178 -9.14 10.30 -13.62
C VAL A 178 -8.67 11.46 -14.50
N GLY A 179 -8.05 12.48 -13.90
CA GLY A 179 -7.54 13.64 -14.64
C GLY A 179 -6.58 13.25 -15.76
N LEU A 180 -5.57 12.42 -15.45
CA LEU A 180 -4.62 11.96 -16.47
C LEU A 180 -5.30 11.17 -17.60
N VAL A 181 -6.22 10.26 -17.26
CA VAL A 181 -6.92 9.45 -18.26
C VAL A 181 -7.79 10.32 -19.17
N ASP A 182 -8.51 11.29 -18.61
CA ASP A 182 -9.35 12.21 -19.39
C ASP A 182 -8.49 13.05 -20.33
N GLU A 183 -7.40 13.65 -19.83
CA GLU A 183 -6.51 14.45 -20.66
C GLU A 183 -5.78 13.61 -21.73
N ALA A 184 -5.38 12.38 -21.40
CA ALA A 184 -4.77 11.46 -22.37
C ALA A 184 -5.77 11.06 -23.46
N TYR A 185 -7.02 10.80 -23.10
CA TYR A 185 -8.08 10.53 -24.06
C TYR A 185 -8.31 11.72 -24.99
N ASP A 186 -8.38 12.94 -24.46
CA ASP A 186 -8.57 14.15 -25.24
C ASP A 186 -7.38 14.39 -26.19
N ALA A 187 -6.15 14.10 -25.76
CA ALA A 187 -4.98 14.14 -26.63
C ALA A 187 -5.04 13.11 -27.78
N ILE A 188 -5.47 11.86 -27.49
CA ILE A 188 -5.68 10.84 -28.53
C ILE A 188 -6.72 11.32 -29.54
N MET A 189 -7.80 11.98 -29.09
CA MET A 189 -8.84 12.49 -29.98
C MET A 189 -8.33 13.67 -30.81
N GLY A 190 -7.63 14.63 -30.19
CA GLY A 190 -7.11 15.81 -30.86
C GLY A 190 -6.04 15.52 -31.90
N GLN A 191 -5.27 14.44 -31.72
CA GLN A 191 -4.26 13.98 -32.67
C GLN A 191 -4.79 12.94 -33.67
N GLU A 192 -6.07 12.57 -33.59
CA GLU A 192 -6.67 11.46 -34.33
C GLU A 192 -5.86 10.16 -34.21
N ALA A 193 -5.21 9.95 -33.04
CA ALA A 193 -4.33 8.82 -32.76
C ALA A 193 -5.12 7.54 -32.40
N PHE A 194 -6.25 7.31 -33.09
CA PHE A 194 -7.07 6.11 -32.98
C PHE A 194 -7.20 5.45 -34.35
N SER A 195 -7.57 4.18 -34.39
CA SER A 195 -7.90 3.52 -35.65
C SER A 195 -9.35 3.04 -35.67
N LEU A 196 -9.97 3.15 -36.83
CA LEU A 196 -11.32 2.71 -37.09
C LEU A 196 -11.31 1.67 -38.20
N THR A 197 -11.85 0.48 -37.91
CA THR A 197 -11.92 -0.61 -38.90
C THR A 197 -13.27 -1.30 -38.86
N LYS A 198 -13.78 -1.72 -40.02
CA LYS A 198 -14.97 -2.57 -40.11
C LYS A 198 -14.57 -4.04 -40.19
N GLU A 199 -15.01 -4.84 -39.22
CA GLU A 199 -14.79 -6.29 -39.15
C GLU A 199 -16.15 -7.01 -39.24
N ARG A 200 -16.55 -7.38 -40.47
CA ARG A 200 -17.87 -7.99 -40.76
C ARG A 200 -19.03 -7.10 -40.25
N SER A 201 -19.77 -7.54 -39.23
CA SER A 201 -20.87 -6.79 -38.60
C SER A 201 -20.44 -6.02 -37.35
N LEU A 202 -19.13 -5.87 -37.11
CA LEU A 202 -18.56 -5.07 -36.04
C LEU A 202 -17.86 -3.84 -36.61
N LEU A 203 -18.06 -2.69 -35.98
CA LEU A 203 -17.17 -1.55 -36.11
C LEU A 203 -16.22 -1.56 -34.92
N VAL A 204 -14.92 -1.49 -35.18
CA VAL A 204 -13.88 -1.58 -34.15
C VAL A 204 -13.12 -0.27 -34.08
N ILE A 205 -13.14 0.35 -32.90
CA ILE A 205 -12.31 1.52 -32.57
C ILE A 205 -11.15 1.04 -31.71
N ARG A 206 -9.93 1.44 -32.01
CA ARG A 206 -8.75 1.11 -31.20
C ARG A 206 -8.07 2.36 -30.69
N TYR A 207 -7.81 2.38 -29.39
CA TYR A 207 -7.09 3.44 -28.71
C TYR A 207 -5.75 2.91 -28.18
N PRO A 208 -4.61 3.48 -28.61
CA PRO A 208 -3.32 3.12 -28.07
C PRO A 208 -3.17 3.71 -26.66
N PHE A 209 -2.93 2.86 -25.67
CA PHE A 209 -2.68 3.32 -24.30
C PHE A 209 -1.26 3.90 -24.12
N ASP A 210 -0.37 3.60 -25.07
CA ASP A 210 0.99 4.13 -25.06
C ASP A 210 1.02 5.65 -25.00
N ALA A 211 0.07 6.34 -25.62
CA ALA A 211 -0.05 7.79 -25.55
C ALA A 211 -0.24 8.30 -24.11
N LEU A 212 -0.97 7.55 -23.26
CA LEU A 212 -1.09 7.85 -21.84
C LEU A 212 0.24 7.59 -21.12
N LEU A 213 0.85 6.43 -21.37
CA LEU A 213 2.12 6.05 -20.74
C LEU A 213 3.29 6.98 -21.09
N GLU A 214 3.25 7.63 -22.26
CA GLU A 214 4.24 8.63 -22.66
C GLU A 214 4.27 9.87 -21.79
N ARG A 215 3.15 10.16 -21.10
CA ARG A 215 3.02 11.30 -20.19
C ARG A 215 3.56 11.01 -18.80
N LEU A 216 3.83 9.74 -18.48
CA LEU A 216 4.44 9.36 -17.23
C LEU A 216 5.95 9.63 -17.28
N CYS A 217 6.51 9.98 -16.12
CA CYS A 217 7.94 10.16 -15.94
C CYS A 217 8.67 8.83 -16.21
N ARG A 218 9.51 8.81 -17.25
CA ARG A 218 10.27 7.60 -17.63
C ARG A 218 11.51 7.38 -16.77
N THR A 219 12.06 8.45 -16.23
CA THR A 219 13.28 8.45 -15.42
C THR A 219 13.08 9.35 -14.21
N PRO A 220 12.33 8.89 -13.20
CA PRO A 220 12.15 9.66 -11.99
C PRO A 220 13.50 9.83 -11.29
N LYS A 221 13.74 11.04 -10.75
CA LYS A 221 14.87 11.24 -9.85
C LYS A 221 14.63 10.43 -8.56
N PRO A 222 15.70 9.95 -7.90
CA PRO A 222 15.55 9.39 -6.56
C PRO A 222 14.96 10.45 -5.63
N LEU A 223 13.90 10.08 -4.92
CA LEU A 223 13.27 10.91 -3.91
C LEU A 223 13.98 10.69 -2.57
N ASP A 224 14.14 11.76 -1.79
CA ASP A 224 14.63 11.66 -0.43
C ASP A 224 13.65 10.83 0.41
N LYS A 225 14.18 9.78 1.03
CA LYS A 225 13.40 8.86 1.85
C LYS A 225 13.10 9.49 3.19
N THR A 226 11.88 9.30 3.68
CA THR A 226 11.55 9.68 5.06
C THR A 226 12.33 8.83 6.06
N ARG A 227 12.40 9.27 7.31
CA ARG A 227 13.06 8.51 8.38
C ARG A 227 12.41 7.13 8.57
N VAL A 228 11.09 7.04 8.50
CA VAL A 228 10.35 5.76 8.59
C VAL A 228 10.70 4.83 7.43
N GLN A 229 10.71 5.34 6.19
CA GLN A 229 11.11 4.54 5.02
C GLN A 229 12.56 4.05 5.13
N THR A 230 13.46 4.93 5.57
CA THR A 230 14.89 4.60 5.76
C THR A 230 15.07 3.51 6.80
N LEU A 231 14.38 3.61 7.96
CA LEU A 231 14.41 2.58 9.00
C LEU A 231 13.83 1.27 8.49
N PHE A 232 12.67 1.32 7.82
CA PHE A 232 12.03 0.15 7.23
C PHE A 232 12.98 -0.57 6.25
N GLU A 233 13.62 0.15 5.33
CA GLU A 233 14.58 -0.44 4.39
C GLU A 233 15.84 -0.97 5.10
N PHE A 234 16.32 -0.30 6.14
CA PHE A 234 17.51 -0.68 6.91
C PHE A 234 17.34 -2.00 7.68
N GLU A 235 16.13 -2.31 8.17
CA GLU A 235 15.84 -3.56 8.90
C GLU A 235 16.16 -4.83 8.08
N THR A 236 16.25 -4.72 6.75
CA THR A 236 16.64 -5.85 5.88
C THR A 236 18.15 -6.07 5.78
N ARG A 237 18.96 -5.06 6.12
CA ARG A 237 20.42 -5.05 5.89
C ARG A 237 21.20 -5.44 7.14
N ASP A 238 20.76 -4.99 8.30
CA ASP A 238 21.45 -5.25 9.56
C ASP A 238 21.22 -6.69 10.09
N PHE A 239 22.25 -7.31 10.68
CA PHE A 239 22.19 -8.69 11.16
C PHE A 239 21.35 -8.82 12.43
N ALA A 240 21.49 -7.89 13.38
CA ALA A 240 20.69 -7.90 14.62
C ALA A 240 19.20 -7.68 14.30
N SER A 241 18.92 -6.73 13.41
CA SER A 241 17.59 -6.45 12.86
C SER A 241 16.96 -7.68 12.20
N ARG A 242 17.72 -8.45 11.41
CA ARG A 242 17.24 -9.71 10.80
C ARG A 242 16.88 -10.77 11.83
N LYS A 243 17.63 -10.90 12.93
CA LYS A 243 17.29 -11.83 14.03
C LYS A 243 16.00 -11.42 14.72
N ALA A 244 15.87 -10.14 15.08
CA ALA A 244 14.66 -9.60 15.70
C ALA A 244 13.44 -9.81 14.79
N ARG A 245 13.56 -9.49 13.50
CA ARG A 245 12.49 -9.70 12.52
C ARG A 245 12.08 -11.15 12.41
N LYS A 246 13.03 -12.09 12.37
CA LYS A 246 12.72 -13.52 12.32
C LYS A 246 11.92 -13.94 13.55
N LEU A 247 12.34 -13.52 14.75
CA LEU A 247 11.62 -13.80 15.99
C LEU A 247 10.20 -13.21 15.97
N VAL A 248 10.03 -11.96 15.55
CA VAL A 248 8.72 -11.33 15.40
C VAL A 248 7.85 -12.09 14.40
N HIS A 249 8.40 -12.44 13.22
CA HIS A 249 7.69 -13.24 12.23
C HIS A 249 7.22 -14.58 12.83
N ASP A 250 8.08 -15.31 13.53
CA ASP A 250 7.73 -16.62 14.12
C ASP A 250 6.60 -16.47 15.16
N ILE A 251 6.64 -15.40 15.97
CA ILE A 251 5.55 -15.05 16.91
C ILE A 251 4.25 -14.80 16.16
N LEU A 252 4.26 -13.96 15.12
CA LEU A 252 3.06 -13.62 14.35
C LEU A 252 2.47 -14.83 13.62
N LEU A 253 3.32 -15.69 13.06
CA LEU A 253 2.89 -16.93 12.43
C LEU A 253 2.22 -17.88 13.44
N GLY A 254 2.79 -18.00 14.64
CA GLY A 254 2.19 -18.78 15.72
C GLY A 254 0.86 -18.19 16.23
N MET A 255 0.73 -16.86 16.22
CA MET A 255 -0.50 -16.17 16.60
C MET A 255 -1.59 -16.25 15.53
N ALA A 256 -1.24 -16.28 14.25
CA ALA A 256 -2.18 -16.35 13.13
C ALA A 256 -3.08 -17.61 13.15
N VAL A 257 -2.62 -18.67 13.80
CA VAL A 257 -3.38 -19.93 13.98
C VAL A 257 -4.40 -19.84 15.12
N ARG A 258 -4.28 -18.83 16.00
CA ARG A 258 -5.16 -18.69 17.19
C ARG A 258 -6.46 -17.96 16.84
N PRO A 259 -7.62 -18.41 17.37
CA PRO A 259 -8.86 -17.67 17.28
C PRO A 259 -8.69 -16.25 17.86
N GLY A 260 -9.12 -15.23 17.11
CA GLY A 260 -9.03 -13.82 17.51
C GLY A 260 -7.79 -13.06 17.04
N TYR A 261 -6.85 -13.72 16.35
CA TYR A 261 -5.68 -13.06 15.75
C TYR A 261 -5.56 -13.37 14.25
N PRO A 262 -6.49 -12.88 13.40
CA PRO A 262 -6.53 -13.21 11.97
C PRO A 262 -5.47 -12.47 11.14
N PHE A 263 -4.18 -12.61 11.49
CA PHE A 263 -3.10 -12.08 10.66
C PHE A 263 -3.10 -12.77 9.30
N ALA A 264 -3.22 -11.99 8.22
CA ALA A 264 -3.15 -12.52 6.87
C ALA A 264 -1.71 -12.97 6.58
N GLN A 265 -1.54 -14.21 6.11
CA GLN A 265 -0.21 -14.78 5.84
C GLN A 265 0.64 -13.92 4.91
N GLY A 266 0.03 -13.30 3.90
CA GLY A 266 0.71 -12.42 2.95
C GLY A 266 1.25 -11.11 3.56
N ASP A 267 0.81 -10.74 4.76
CA ASP A 267 1.19 -9.49 5.42
C ASP A 267 2.23 -9.69 6.53
N ILE A 268 2.44 -10.92 7.01
CA ILE A 268 3.29 -11.20 8.18
C ILE A 268 4.71 -10.67 7.98
N ASP A 269 5.28 -10.84 6.79
CA ASP A 269 6.60 -10.33 6.46
C ASP A 269 6.68 -8.81 6.55
N PHE A 270 5.66 -8.11 6.08
CA PHE A 270 5.59 -6.65 6.10
C PHE A 270 5.34 -6.13 7.52
N ILE A 271 4.40 -6.74 8.26
CA ILE A 271 4.08 -6.40 9.64
C ILE A 271 5.32 -6.59 10.53
N SER A 272 6.02 -7.72 10.41
CA SER A 272 7.23 -7.98 11.19
C SER A 272 8.32 -6.95 10.95
N GLN A 273 8.45 -6.47 9.71
CA GLN A 273 9.42 -5.43 9.37
C GLN A 273 9.05 -4.06 9.94
N ILE A 274 7.78 -3.66 9.90
CA ILE A 274 7.32 -2.41 10.53
C ILE A 274 7.56 -2.45 12.04
N VAL A 275 7.20 -3.56 12.70
CA VAL A 275 7.36 -3.68 14.16
C VAL A 275 8.82 -3.59 14.57
N CYS A 276 9.75 -4.06 13.74
CA CYS A 276 11.19 -3.98 14.00
C CYS A 276 11.80 -2.57 13.83
N ILE A 277 11.06 -1.61 13.28
CA ILE A 277 11.45 -0.18 13.33
C ILE A 277 11.57 0.28 14.79
N ASP A 278 10.69 -0.23 15.66
CA ASP A 278 10.69 0.12 17.07
C ASP A 278 11.81 -0.63 17.84
N PRO A 279 12.56 0.05 18.72
CA PRO A 279 13.62 -0.57 19.51
C PRO A 279 13.18 -1.75 20.38
N ALA A 280 11.90 -1.82 20.77
CA ALA A 280 11.38 -2.91 21.61
C ALA A 280 11.55 -4.29 20.97
N ALA A 281 11.52 -4.38 19.63
CA ALA A 281 11.72 -5.66 18.94
C ALA A 281 13.15 -6.18 19.10
N LYS A 282 14.15 -5.29 19.00
CA LYS A 282 15.57 -5.64 19.18
C LYS A 282 15.87 -5.98 20.64
N GLU A 283 15.28 -5.24 21.56
CA GLU A 283 15.41 -5.54 22.99
C GLU A 283 14.73 -6.85 23.37
N MET A 284 13.57 -7.16 22.79
CA MET A 284 12.89 -8.45 22.95
C MET A 284 13.78 -9.60 22.49
N GLU A 285 14.40 -9.50 21.32
CA GLU A 285 15.30 -10.53 20.80
C GLU A 285 16.51 -10.71 21.71
N ARG A 286 17.16 -9.61 22.11
CA ARG A 286 18.30 -9.63 23.02
C ARG A 286 17.95 -10.33 24.34
N MET A 287 16.87 -9.91 24.99
CA MET A 287 16.45 -10.44 26.29
C MET A 287 15.98 -11.90 26.19
N GLN A 288 15.29 -12.27 25.11
CA GLN A 288 14.90 -13.64 24.86
C GLN A 288 16.12 -14.55 24.63
N THR A 289 17.12 -14.09 23.89
CA THR A 289 18.36 -14.82 23.66
C THR A 289 19.13 -15.03 24.97
N LEU A 290 19.23 -14.00 25.81
CA LEU A 290 19.88 -14.11 27.13
C LEU A 290 19.13 -15.06 28.08
N LEU A 291 17.78 -15.05 28.05
CA LEU A 291 16.96 -15.97 28.84
C LEU A 291 17.19 -17.43 28.42
N LEU A 292 17.26 -17.68 27.10
CA LEU A 292 17.50 -19.03 26.56
C LEU A 292 18.93 -19.51 26.74
N SER A 293 19.92 -18.61 26.76
CA SER A 293 21.34 -18.94 26.98
C SER A 293 21.74 -19.04 28.46
N GLY A 294 20.80 -18.84 29.40
CA GLY A 294 21.08 -18.85 30.83
C GLY A 294 21.99 -17.71 31.29
N GLY A 295 21.98 -16.57 30.58
CA GLY A 295 22.78 -15.38 30.93
C GLY A 295 24.25 -15.43 30.50
N MET A 296 24.68 -16.45 29.75
CA MET A 296 26.04 -16.52 29.19
C MET A 296 26.11 -15.66 27.91
N PRO A 297 26.95 -14.60 27.84
CA PRO A 297 27.16 -13.86 26.61
C PRO A 297 27.83 -14.76 25.56
N GLY A 298 27.40 -14.63 24.30
CA GLY A 298 27.96 -15.38 23.19
C GLY A 298 29.47 -15.16 23.03
N ALA A 299 30.16 -16.18 22.52
CA ALA A 299 31.61 -16.36 22.53
C ALA A 299 32.44 -15.41 21.63
N ASP A 300 31.98 -14.18 21.36
CA ASP A 300 32.71 -13.19 20.58
C ASP A 300 32.98 -11.94 21.43
N GLY A 301 34.09 -12.00 22.17
CA GLY A 301 34.96 -10.87 22.55
C GLY A 301 34.35 -9.59 23.12
N GLU A 302 34.25 -9.51 24.45
CA GLU A 302 34.96 -8.54 25.31
C GLU A 302 34.45 -8.72 26.75
N ALA A 303 35.37 -8.79 27.71
CA ALA A 303 35.06 -9.05 29.11
C ALA A 303 34.27 -7.89 29.72
N ALA A 304 32.97 -8.09 29.94
CA ALA A 304 32.15 -7.15 30.70
C ALA A 304 32.18 -7.49 32.20
N GLU A 305 32.82 -6.64 32.98
CA GLU A 305 32.80 -6.62 34.45
C GLU A 305 31.42 -6.16 34.97
N ALA A 306 30.43 -7.06 34.94
CA ALA A 306 29.24 -7.01 35.80
C ALA A 306 28.55 -8.39 35.77
N PRO A 307 28.06 -8.91 36.91
CA PRO A 307 27.21 -10.11 36.86
C PRO A 307 26.01 -9.83 35.96
N PRO A 308 25.66 -10.74 35.02
CA PRO A 308 24.52 -10.54 34.14
C PRO A 308 23.28 -10.39 35.03
N ALA A 309 22.56 -9.28 34.88
CA ALA A 309 21.27 -9.10 35.54
C ALA A 309 20.41 -10.33 35.27
N GLU A 310 19.84 -10.94 36.32
CA GLU A 310 18.93 -12.08 36.17
C GLU A 310 17.81 -11.69 35.20
N VAL A 311 17.83 -12.26 34.01
CA VAL A 311 16.85 -11.97 32.98
C VAL A 311 15.51 -12.54 33.43
N ASN A 312 14.58 -11.65 33.80
CA ASN A 312 13.26 -12.05 34.28
C ASN A 312 12.34 -12.41 33.09
N ALA A 313 11.71 -13.58 33.15
CA ALA A 313 10.73 -14.03 32.15
C ALA A 313 9.56 -13.04 31.98
N GLU A 314 9.17 -12.32 33.03
CA GLU A 314 8.13 -11.29 32.98
C GLU A 314 8.54 -10.09 32.12
N GLN A 315 9.82 -9.70 32.15
CA GLN A 315 10.32 -8.60 31.31
C GLN A 315 10.31 -8.99 29.83
N VAL A 316 10.71 -10.23 29.51
CA VAL A 316 10.62 -10.76 28.14
C VAL A 316 9.17 -10.82 27.68
N GLN A 317 8.25 -11.26 28.54
CA GLN A 317 6.83 -11.29 28.22
C GLN A 317 6.26 -9.89 27.98
N PHE A 318 6.63 -8.91 28.79
CA PHE A 318 6.21 -7.52 28.58
C PHE A 318 6.70 -6.95 27.24
N LEU A 319 7.94 -7.25 26.84
CA LEU A 319 8.46 -6.86 25.52
C LEU A 319 7.71 -7.57 24.38
N ARG A 320 7.36 -8.85 24.56
CA ARG A 320 6.51 -9.58 23.60
C ARG A 320 5.12 -8.96 23.48
N ASP A 321 4.53 -8.52 24.58
CA ASP A 321 3.22 -7.87 24.58
C ASP A 321 3.28 -6.50 23.87
N GLN A 322 4.38 -5.75 24.03
CA GLN A 322 4.63 -4.51 23.27
C GLN A 322 4.68 -4.76 21.75
N VAL A 323 5.46 -5.77 21.33
CA VAL A 323 5.57 -6.18 19.91
C VAL A 323 4.21 -6.64 19.37
N LEU A 324 3.46 -7.43 20.15
CA LEU A 324 2.15 -7.92 19.74
C LEU A 324 1.11 -6.80 19.61
N GLY A 325 1.06 -5.86 20.55
CA GLY A 325 0.14 -4.72 20.50
C GLY A 325 0.40 -3.83 19.28
N MET A 326 1.67 -3.59 18.98
CA MET A 326 2.08 -2.89 17.77
C MET A 326 1.67 -3.66 16.51
N ALA A 327 1.96 -4.96 16.43
CA ALA A 327 1.61 -5.79 15.28
C ALA A 327 0.09 -5.84 15.01
N CYS A 328 -0.73 -5.93 16.06
CA CYS A 328 -2.19 -5.87 15.93
C CYS A 328 -2.61 -4.54 15.30
N SER A 329 -2.02 -3.42 15.74
CA SER A 329 -2.37 -2.09 15.25
C SER A 329 -1.87 -1.84 13.82
N VAL A 330 -0.71 -2.38 13.45
CA VAL A 330 -0.22 -2.40 12.05
C VAL A 330 -1.21 -3.14 11.16
N ALA A 331 -1.64 -4.35 11.56
CA ALA A 331 -2.56 -5.16 10.78
C ALA A 331 -3.95 -4.50 10.63
N ILE A 332 -4.51 -3.93 11.71
CA ILE A 332 -5.77 -3.16 11.67
C ILE A 332 -5.63 -2.00 10.67
N THR A 333 -4.53 -1.25 10.77
CA THR A 333 -4.29 -0.10 9.89
C THR A 333 -4.23 -0.54 8.43
N LEU A 334 -3.47 -1.59 8.11
CA LEU A 334 -3.39 -2.12 6.75
C LEU A 334 -4.76 -2.56 6.22
N ASN A 335 -5.55 -3.26 7.03
CA ASN A 335 -6.89 -3.70 6.63
C ASN A 335 -7.81 -2.50 6.31
N LEU A 336 -7.84 -1.50 7.18
CA LEU A 336 -8.63 -0.28 6.97
C LEU A 336 -8.17 0.49 5.73
N LEU A 337 -6.87 0.71 5.57
CA LEU A 337 -6.33 1.42 4.40
C LEU A 337 -6.68 0.69 3.10
N ARG A 338 -6.60 -0.65 3.05
CA ARG A 338 -7.04 -1.42 1.88
C ARG A 338 -8.53 -1.27 1.63
N GLU A 339 -9.36 -1.35 2.67
CA GLU A 339 -10.81 -1.19 2.50
C GLU A 339 -11.17 0.17 1.94
N ASP A 340 -10.63 1.24 2.50
CA ASP A 340 -10.93 2.60 2.09
C ASP A 340 -10.37 2.92 0.69
N PHE A 341 -9.19 2.40 0.37
CA PHE A 341 -8.64 2.48 -0.99
C PHE A 341 -9.57 1.82 -2.00
N LEU A 342 -10.14 0.66 -1.67
CA LEU A 342 -11.03 -0.07 -2.58
C LEU A 342 -12.43 0.55 -2.66
N ARG A 343 -12.94 1.14 -1.58
CA ARG A 343 -14.20 1.90 -1.58
C ARG A 343 -14.10 3.15 -2.46
N ALA A 344 -12.91 3.74 -2.57
CA ALA A 344 -12.66 4.91 -3.42
C ALA A 344 -12.66 4.61 -4.94
N LEU A 345 -12.73 3.34 -5.37
CA LEU A 345 -12.71 2.95 -6.78
C LEU A 345 -14.08 3.08 -7.46
N ASP A 346 -14.50 4.32 -7.70
CA ASP A 346 -15.79 4.61 -8.33
C ASP A 346 -15.86 4.12 -9.80
N GLY A 347 -16.97 3.48 -10.16
CA GLY A 347 -17.21 2.95 -11.52
C GLY A 347 -16.48 1.64 -11.89
N PHE A 348 -15.68 1.08 -10.98
CA PHE A 348 -14.97 -0.18 -11.22
C PHE A 348 -15.91 -1.37 -11.03
N SER A 349 -15.80 -2.38 -11.89
CA SER A 349 -16.54 -3.63 -11.74
C SER A 349 -15.97 -4.50 -10.62
N PRO A 350 -16.74 -5.45 -10.04
CA PRO A 350 -16.25 -6.33 -8.98
C PRO A 350 -14.97 -7.11 -9.36
N LYS A 351 -14.84 -7.48 -10.64
CA LYS A 351 -13.64 -8.15 -11.16
C LYS A 351 -12.42 -7.23 -11.18
N GLU A 352 -12.60 -5.97 -11.55
CA GLU A 352 -11.53 -4.97 -11.56
C GLU A 352 -11.10 -4.63 -10.14
N THR A 353 -12.06 -4.40 -9.23
CA THR A 353 -11.79 -4.19 -7.80
C THR A 353 -11.03 -5.38 -7.19
N ALA A 354 -11.37 -6.62 -7.56
CA ALA A 354 -10.65 -7.81 -7.09
C ALA A 354 -9.20 -7.88 -7.61
N ILE A 355 -8.95 -7.42 -8.85
CA ILE A 355 -7.58 -7.33 -9.40
C ILE A 355 -6.79 -6.26 -8.65
N VAL A 356 -7.36 -5.07 -8.46
CA VAL A 356 -6.71 -3.98 -7.70
C VAL A 356 -6.39 -4.43 -6.28
N ARG A 357 -7.33 -5.09 -5.59
CA ARG A 357 -7.11 -5.68 -4.26
C ARG A 357 -5.90 -6.62 -4.24
N ARG A 358 -5.78 -7.50 -5.24
CA ARG A 358 -4.64 -8.44 -5.33
C ARG A 358 -3.33 -7.73 -5.60
N THR A 359 -3.32 -6.67 -6.42
CA THR A 359 -2.09 -5.93 -6.74
C THR A 359 -1.66 -4.98 -5.62
N LEU A 360 -2.60 -4.44 -4.85
CA LEU A 360 -2.34 -3.48 -3.78
C LEU A 360 -1.50 -4.10 -2.64
N GLY A 361 -1.71 -5.38 -2.33
CA GLY A 361 -0.89 -6.14 -1.38
C GLY A 361 -0.74 -5.43 -0.04
N ASP A 362 0.51 -5.20 0.35
CA ASP A 362 0.97 -4.62 1.61
C ASP A 362 1.34 -3.12 1.51
N PHE A 363 0.95 -2.43 0.43
CA PHE A 363 1.38 -1.04 0.16
C PHE A 363 2.91 -0.88 -0.02
N SER A 364 3.64 -1.95 -0.33
CA SER A 364 5.02 -1.83 -0.79
C SER A 364 5.10 -1.14 -2.16
N LEU A 365 6.21 -0.46 -2.45
CA LEU A 365 6.43 0.21 -3.74
C LEU A 365 6.17 -0.68 -4.96
N PRO A 366 6.61 -1.96 -5.02
CA PRO A 366 6.30 -2.83 -6.15
C PRO A 366 4.81 -3.13 -6.30
N CYS A 367 4.08 -3.29 -5.20
CA CYS A 367 2.64 -3.50 -5.20
C CYS A 367 1.89 -2.25 -5.66
N LEU A 368 2.26 -1.08 -5.13
CA LEU A 368 1.65 0.20 -5.51
C LEU A 368 1.90 0.56 -6.98
N GLY A 369 3.09 0.30 -7.51
CA GLY A 369 3.36 0.49 -8.94
C GLY A 369 2.45 -0.37 -9.84
N LYS A 370 2.25 -1.65 -9.48
CA LYS A 370 1.31 -2.54 -10.19
C LYS A 370 -0.14 -2.10 -10.03
N ALA A 371 -0.51 -1.62 -8.84
CA ALA A 371 -1.84 -1.10 -8.57
C ALA A 371 -2.11 0.15 -9.40
N LEU A 372 -1.19 1.12 -9.44
CA LEU A 372 -1.32 2.35 -10.25
C LEU A 372 -1.50 2.03 -11.73
N GLN A 373 -0.71 1.10 -12.28
CA GLN A 373 -0.90 0.66 -13.67
C GLN A 373 -2.32 0.10 -13.90
N SER A 374 -2.80 -0.74 -12.97
CA SER A 374 -4.15 -1.31 -13.06
C SER A 374 -5.23 -0.24 -12.95
N LEU A 375 -5.06 0.75 -12.06
CA LEU A 375 -5.96 1.88 -11.90
C LEU A 375 -6.09 2.69 -13.19
N LEU A 376 -4.97 3.03 -13.83
CA LEU A 376 -4.96 3.77 -15.09
C LEU A 376 -5.66 2.99 -16.21
N GLU A 377 -5.36 1.70 -16.35
CA GLU A 377 -5.99 0.85 -17.37
C GLU A 377 -7.51 0.72 -17.15
N PHE A 378 -7.93 0.44 -15.91
CA PHE A 378 -9.35 0.28 -15.60
C PHE A 378 -10.11 1.59 -15.66
N GLN A 379 -9.50 2.71 -15.24
CA GLN A 379 -10.10 4.02 -15.39
C GLN A 379 -10.33 4.38 -16.86
N PHE A 380 -9.40 4.01 -17.76
CA PHE A 380 -9.62 4.19 -19.20
C PHE A 380 -10.83 3.38 -19.69
N VAL A 381 -10.99 2.15 -19.22
CA VAL A 381 -12.20 1.35 -19.52
C VAL A 381 -13.45 2.00 -18.96
N THR A 382 -13.41 2.50 -17.71
CA THR A 382 -14.53 3.21 -17.08
C THR A 382 -14.93 4.46 -17.86
N LEU A 383 -13.97 5.23 -18.36
CA LEU A 383 -14.23 6.37 -19.25
C LEU A 383 -14.97 5.93 -20.53
N LEU A 384 -14.51 4.85 -21.18
CA LEU A 384 -15.17 4.31 -22.37
C LEU A 384 -16.59 3.83 -22.07
N ARG A 385 -16.82 3.19 -20.91
CA ARG A 385 -18.16 2.78 -20.45
C ARG A 385 -19.07 3.98 -20.24
N ARG A 386 -18.56 5.05 -19.60
CA ARG A 386 -19.30 6.29 -19.38
C ARG A 386 -19.72 6.92 -20.71
N ARG A 387 -18.82 6.96 -21.70
CA ARG A 387 -19.08 7.52 -23.04
C ARG A 387 -20.08 6.70 -23.85
N ALA A 388 -20.06 5.38 -23.73
CA ALA A 388 -21.05 4.51 -24.36
C ALA A 388 -22.48 4.74 -23.83
N GLY A 389 -22.62 4.99 -22.52
CA GLY A 389 -23.91 5.25 -21.88
C GLY A 389 -24.93 4.12 -22.12
N GLU A 390 -26.11 4.47 -22.59
CA GLU A 390 -27.22 3.53 -22.87
C GLU A 390 -26.88 2.47 -23.93
N ASP A 391 -25.91 2.74 -24.80
CA ASP A 391 -25.53 1.82 -25.87
C ASP A 391 -24.49 0.77 -25.41
N MET A 392 -24.12 0.73 -24.13
CA MET A 392 -23.19 -0.26 -23.58
C MET A 392 -23.55 -1.71 -23.90
N GLY A 393 -24.84 -2.06 -23.93
CA GLY A 393 -25.29 -3.42 -24.28
C GLY A 393 -24.99 -3.83 -25.74
N LYS A 394 -24.61 -2.87 -26.59
CA LYS A 394 -24.26 -3.07 -28.01
C LYS A 394 -22.75 -3.04 -28.26
N ILE A 395 -21.97 -2.80 -27.20
CA ILE A 395 -20.54 -2.55 -27.25
C ILE A 395 -19.81 -3.55 -26.36
N HIS A 396 -18.74 -4.13 -26.89
CA HIS A 396 -17.83 -4.96 -26.12
C HIS A 396 -16.46 -4.31 -26.06
N ILE A 397 -15.94 -4.08 -24.86
CA ILE A 397 -14.62 -3.47 -24.65
C ILE A 397 -13.62 -4.58 -24.36
N ARG A 398 -12.50 -4.61 -25.09
CA ARG A 398 -11.38 -5.52 -24.81
C ARG A 398 -10.08 -4.75 -24.66
N THR A 399 -9.32 -5.11 -23.63
CA THR A 399 -7.93 -4.72 -23.50
C THR A 399 -7.05 -5.77 -24.17
N ARG A 400 -6.24 -5.36 -25.14
CA ARG A 400 -5.21 -6.19 -25.77
C ARG A 400 -3.86 -5.79 -25.18
N LYS A 401 -3.09 -6.79 -24.75
CA LYS A 401 -1.73 -6.61 -24.25
C LYS A 401 -0.80 -7.44 -25.10
N GLU A 402 0.15 -6.79 -25.74
CA GLU A 402 1.18 -7.43 -26.57
C GLU A 402 2.55 -7.13 -25.97
N ARG A 403 3.39 -8.13 -25.77
CA ARG A 403 4.73 -7.90 -25.24
C ARG A 403 5.57 -7.19 -26.29
N ARG A 404 6.30 -6.16 -25.87
CA ARG A 404 7.20 -5.36 -26.71
C ARG A 404 8.61 -5.36 -26.16
N THR A 405 9.58 -5.35 -27.07
CA THR A 405 11.01 -5.23 -26.78
C THR A 405 11.64 -4.23 -27.74
N SER A 406 12.78 -3.65 -27.37
CA SER A 406 13.48 -2.72 -28.25
C SER A 406 14.16 -3.45 -29.40
N VAL A 407 14.26 -2.78 -30.55
CA VAL A 407 15.02 -3.30 -31.69
C VAL A 407 16.47 -3.58 -31.28
N ALA A 408 17.10 -2.68 -30.53
CA ALA A 408 18.47 -2.83 -30.04
C ALA A 408 18.67 -4.10 -29.20
N ALA A 409 17.74 -4.41 -28.28
CA ALA A 409 17.83 -5.62 -27.45
C ALA A 409 17.65 -6.92 -28.25
N VAL A 410 16.93 -6.87 -29.38
CA VAL A 410 16.82 -8.02 -30.29
C VAL A 410 18.04 -8.11 -31.20
N GLU A 411 18.66 -6.99 -31.54
CA GLU A 411 19.89 -6.95 -32.35
C GLU A 411 21.08 -7.60 -31.64
N THR A 412 21.19 -7.48 -30.31
CA THR A 412 22.24 -8.17 -29.54
C THR A 412 22.13 -9.70 -29.61
N LEU A 413 20.92 -10.25 -29.87
CA LEU A 413 20.74 -11.69 -30.01
C LEU A 413 21.36 -12.26 -31.30
N PHE A 414 21.70 -11.42 -32.29
CA PHE A 414 22.37 -11.90 -33.50
C PHE A 414 23.77 -12.44 -33.17
N ASP A 415 24.43 -11.88 -32.15
CA ASP A 415 25.72 -12.38 -31.65
C ASP A 415 25.59 -13.77 -31.02
N SER A 416 24.41 -14.09 -30.49
CA SER A 416 24.05 -15.40 -29.92
C SER A 416 23.41 -16.37 -30.94
N GLY A 417 23.47 -16.05 -32.24
CA GLY A 417 23.00 -16.93 -33.31
C GLY A 417 21.57 -16.68 -33.82
N LEU A 418 20.94 -15.56 -33.46
CA LEU A 418 19.65 -15.18 -34.04
C LEU A 418 19.81 -14.85 -35.53
N THR A 419 18.94 -15.41 -36.37
CA THR A 419 18.90 -15.09 -37.81
C THR A 419 17.71 -14.19 -38.13
N ARG A 420 17.77 -13.46 -39.26
CA ARG A 420 16.65 -12.61 -39.72
C ARG A 420 15.33 -13.38 -39.89
N ILE A 421 15.41 -14.64 -40.33
CA ILE A 421 14.23 -15.50 -40.48
C ILE A 421 13.62 -15.82 -39.12
N ARG A 422 14.45 -16.27 -38.15
CA ARG A 422 14.01 -16.57 -36.77
C ARG A 422 13.43 -15.31 -36.11
N ARG A 423 14.08 -14.14 -36.29
CA ARG A 423 13.59 -12.85 -35.83
C ARG A 423 12.18 -12.53 -36.36
N ASN A 424 11.95 -12.67 -37.67
CA ASN A 424 10.64 -12.37 -38.27
C ASN A 424 9.52 -13.35 -37.86
N LYS A 425 9.88 -14.55 -37.36
CA LYS A 425 8.92 -15.53 -36.82
C LYS A 425 8.57 -15.26 -35.36
N LEU A 426 9.51 -14.75 -34.58
CA LEU A 426 9.33 -14.45 -33.16
C LEU A 426 8.73 -13.05 -32.93
N TRP A 427 9.10 -12.10 -33.78
CA TRP A 427 8.68 -10.70 -33.67
C TRP A 427 7.98 -10.17 -34.91
N GLN A 428 7.27 -9.07 -34.73
CA GLN A 428 6.78 -8.20 -35.78
C GLN A 428 7.10 -6.74 -35.44
N GLN A 429 7.17 -5.87 -36.45
CA GLN A 429 7.38 -4.45 -36.23
C GLN A 429 6.21 -3.86 -35.45
N ASP A 430 6.49 -3.05 -34.41
CA ASP A 430 5.44 -2.29 -33.75
C ASP A 430 4.97 -1.15 -34.69
N PRO A 431 3.70 -1.14 -35.14
CA PRO A 431 3.20 -0.08 -36.01
C PRO A 431 3.17 1.29 -35.32
N GLY A 432 3.11 1.33 -33.98
CA GLY A 432 3.11 2.58 -33.22
C GLY A 432 4.50 3.16 -32.95
N ARG A 433 5.56 2.33 -33.02
CA ARG A 433 6.92 2.74 -32.68
C ARG A 433 7.98 2.01 -33.51
N ALA A 434 8.70 2.76 -34.36
CA ALA A 434 9.70 2.19 -35.26
C ALA A 434 10.88 1.49 -34.55
N ASN A 435 11.23 1.91 -33.33
CA ASN A 435 12.32 1.33 -32.54
C ASN A 435 11.92 0.16 -31.64
N MET A 436 10.68 -0.32 -31.75
CA MET A 436 10.13 -1.41 -30.94
C MET A 436 9.63 -2.57 -31.81
N LEU A 437 9.68 -3.77 -31.24
CA LEU A 437 9.18 -5.01 -31.83
C LEU A 437 8.19 -5.67 -30.89
N LEU A 438 7.11 -6.21 -31.45
CA LEU A 438 6.11 -6.96 -30.71
C LEU A 438 6.41 -8.46 -30.82
N PHE A 439 6.37 -9.16 -29.69
CA PHE A 439 6.38 -10.61 -29.68
C PHE A 439 5.10 -11.14 -30.32
N ARG A 440 5.25 -12.08 -31.26
CA ARG A 440 4.12 -12.84 -31.80
C ARG A 440 3.52 -13.83 -30.80
N PRO A 441 4.29 -14.59 -29.99
CA PRO A 441 3.70 -15.47 -28.98
C PRO A 441 3.13 -14.65 -27.82
N GLN A 442 1.88 -14.94 -27.45
CA GLN A 442 1.17 -14.25 -26.37
C GLN A 442 1.38 -14.93 -25.01
N THR A 443 1.69 -16.22 -25.01
CA THR A 443 1.92 -17.00 -23.78
C THR A 443 3.32 -17.60 -23.73
N ALA A 444 3.79 -17.93 -22.53
CA ALA A 444 5.08 -18.61 -22.34
C ALA A 444 5.11 -19.96 -23.07
N THR A 445 3.98 -20.70 -23.03
CA THR A 445 3.83 -21.97 -23.74
C THR A 445 3.88 -21.82 -25.26
N GLU A 446 3.25 -20.76 -25.80
CA GLU A 446 3.38 -20.43 -27.23
C GLU A 446 4.82 -20.09 -27.60
N LEU A 447 5.52 -19.33 -26.75
CA LEU A 447 6.92 -19.01 -26.96
C LEU A 447 7.77 -20.28 -26.97
N GLU A 448 7.67 -21.13 -25.95
CA GLU A 448 8.42 -22.39 -25.87
C GLU A 448 8.15 -23.30 -27.08
N SER A 449 6.88 -23.43 -27.47
CA SER A 449 6.49 -24.21 -28.65
C SER A 449 7.12 -23.66 -29.93
N LEU A 450 7.13 -22.33 -30.07
CA LEU A 450 7.73 -21.66 -31.22
C LEU A 450 9.27 -21.76 -31.22
N LEU A 451 9.92 -21.65 -30.07
CA LEU A 451 11.36 -21.83 -29.91
C LEU A 451 11.77 -23.26 -30.28
N HIS A 452 11.00 -24.26 -29.85
CA HIS A 452 11.22 -25.66 -30.22
C HIS A 452 11.04 -25.88 -31.73
N LEU A 453 9.98 -25.34 -32.32
CA LEU A 453 9.70 -25.46 -33.76
C LEU A 453 10.78 -24.79 -34.62
N LEU A 454 11.35 -23.67 -34.16
CA LEU A 454 12.44 -22.96 -34.84
C LEU A 454 13.83 -23.60 -34.58
N GLN A 455 13.88 -24.69 -33.80
CA GLN A 455 15.10 -25.38 -33.39
C GLN A 455 16.14 -24.40 -32.83
N ILE A 456 15.71 -23.56 -31.90
CA ILE A 456 16.57 -22.56 -31.26
C ILE A 456 17.54 -23.25 -30.29
N GLU A 457 18.79 -22.84 -30.35
CA GLU A 457 19.86 -23.36 -29.50
C GLU A 457 19.58 -23.00 -28.01
N PRO A 458 19.93 -23.85 -27.03
CA PRO A 458 19.53 -23.66 -25.63
C PRO A 458 19.97 -22.32 -25.01
N GLN A 459 21.10 -21.78 -25.43
CA GLN A 459 21.60 -20.48 -24.95
C GLN A 459 20.76 -19.33 -25.51
N LEU A 460 20.54 -19.29 -26.83
CA LEU A 460 19.67 -18.30 -27.47
C LEU A 460 18.23 -18.39 -26.95
N ALA A 461 17.71 -19.60 -26.70
CA ALA A 461 16.39 -19.79 -26.12
C ALA A 461 16.25 -19.15 -24.73
N ARG A 462 17.29 -19.25 -23.88
CA ARG A 462 17.30 -18.59 -22.56
C ARG A 462 17.31 -17.08 -22.68
N GLU A 463 18.11 -16.53 -23.58
CA GLU A 463 18.18 -15.07 -23.79
C GLU A 463 16.87 -14.51 -24.34
N ILE A 464 16.22 -15.23 -25.27
CA ILE A 464 14.88 -14.87 -25.76
C ILE A 464 13.84 -14.98 -24.63
N GLY A 465 13.92 -16.03 -23.81
CA GLY A 465 13.04 -16.21 -22.65
C GLY A 465 13.19 -15.09 -21.62
N ALA A 466 14.42 -14.64 -21.36
CA ALA A 466 14.70 -13.49 -20.50
C ALA A 466 14.07 -12.21 -21.08
N LEU A 467 14.33 -11.92 -22.35
CA LEU A 467 13.73 -10.77 -23.03
C LEU A 467 12.20 -10.81 -23.04
N TRP A 468 11.58 -11.99 -23.20
CA TRP A 468 10.12 -12.12 -23.14
C TRP A 468 9.60 -11.88 -21.73
N THR A 469 10.31 -12.35 -20.71
CA THR A 469 9.91 -12.16 -19.31
C THR A 469 9.92 -10.69 -18.93
N ASP A 470 11.01 -10.00 -19.31
CA ASP A 470 11.26 -8.59 -19.00
C ASP A 470 10.56 -7.61 -19.96
N ALA A 471 9.99 -8.12 -21.05
CA ALA A 471 9.30 -7.29 -22.03
C ALA A 471 8.12 -6.54 -21.41
N SER A 472 8.15 -5.21 -21.57
CA SER A 472 6.99 -4.35 -21.28
C SER A 472 5.81 -4.69 -22.19
N PHE A 473 4.61 -4.25 -21.82
CA PHE A 473 3.42 -4.44 -22.66
C PHE A 473 3.11 -3.17 -23.47
N ARG A 474 2.80 -3.35 -24.75
CA ARG A 474 1.93 -2.43 -25.51
C ARG A 474 0.49 -2.76 -25.13
N VAL A 475 -0.23 -1.74 -24.66
CA VAL A 475 -1.65 -1.88 -24.27
C VAL A 475 -2.52 -1.13 -25.27
N GLU A 476 -3.56 -1.78 -25.76
CA GLU A 476 -4.54 -1.21 -26.68
C GLU A 476 -5.95 -1.52 -26.19
N PHE A 477 -6.82 -0.51 -26.21
CA PHE A 477 -8.23 -0.68 -25.90
C PHE A 477 -9.04 -0.74 -27.18
N ALA A 478 -9.67 -1.88 -27.43
CA ALA A 478 -10.50 -2.13 -28.60
C ALA A 478 -11.98 -2.09 -28.20
N LEU A 479 -12.72 -1.19 -28.83
CA LEU A 479 -14.15 -1.03 -28.69
C LEU A 479 -14.86 -1.70 -29.86
N TYR A 480 -15.58 -2.80 -29.62
CA TYR A 480 -16.32 -3.55 -30.63
C TYR A 480 -17.79 -3.17 -30.60
N ILE A 481 -18.24 -2.42 -31.59
CA ILE A 481 -19.62 -1.96 -31.73
C ILE A 481 -20.37 -2.92 -32.66
N SER A 482 -21.45 -3.54 -32.17
CA SER A 482 -22.29 -4.41 -33.00
C SER A 482 -23.23 -3.59 -33.88
N LEU A 483 -23.01 -3.64 -35.20
CA LEU A 483 -23.86 -2.98 -36.18
C LEU A 483 -25.24 -3.64 -36.26
N ASP A 484 -25.33 -4.95 -36.05
CA ASP A 484 -26.59 -5.70 -36.05
C ASP A 484 -27.48 -5.31 -34.88
N LEU A 485 -26.91 -5.20 -33.66
CA LEU A 485 -27.66 -4.77 -32.48
C LEU A 485 -28.06 -3.30 -32.56
N LEU A 486 -27.20 -2.44 -33.13
CA LEU A 486 -27.57 -1.06 -33.39
C LEU A 486 -28.72 -0.96 -34.39
N ALA A 487 -28.66 -1.68 -35.50
CA ALA A 487 -29.68 -1.67 -36.55
C ALA A 487 -31.06 -2.11 -36.04
N ARG A 488 -31.12 -3.02 -35.06
CA ARG A 488 -32.39 -3.43 -34.43
C ARG A 488 -33.03 -2.34 -33.57
N SER A 489 -32.27 -1.34 -33.14
CA SER A 489 -32.70 -0.30 -32.22
C SER A 489 -33.01 1.05 -32.89
N THR A 490 -32.84 1.16 -34.20
CA THR A 490 -33.02 2.42 -34.95
C THR A 490 -33.53 2.16 -36.35
N THR A 491 -34.28 3.11 -36.91
CA THR A 491 -34.66 3.13 -38.33
C THR A 491 -33.57 3.75 -39.21
N ASN A 492 -32.64 4.51 -38.62
CA ASN A 492 -31.52 5.15 -39.31
C ASN A 492 -30.19 4.77 -38.63
N LEU A 493 -29.54 3.72 -39.17
CA LEU A 493 -28.28 3.21 -38.62
C LEU A 493 -27.15 4.23 -38.73
N ASN A 494 -27.05 4.95 -39.84
CA ASN A 494 -25.95 5.90 -40.07
C ASN A 494 -26.02 7.06 -39.08
N GLN A 495 -27.21 7.62 -38.86
CA GLN A 495 -27.40 8.68 -37.87
C GLN A 495 -27.07 8.18 -36.46
N ARG A 496 -27.60 7.01 -36.08
CA ARG A 496 -27.32 6.46 -34.73
C ARG A 496 -25.85 6.13 -34.53
N LEU A 497 -25.18 5.63 -35.57
CA LEU A 497 -23.75 5.37 -35.54
C LEU A 497 -22.95 6.66 -35.41
N ALA A 498 -23.32 7.73 -36.13
CA ALA A 498 -22.69 9.03 -36.00
C ALA A 498 -22.89 9.63 -34.61
N GLU A 499 -24.09 9.55 -34.02
CA GLU A 499 -24.36 9.95 -32.64
C GLU A 499 -23.48 9.19 -31.64
N LEU A 500 -23.35 7.86 -31.83
CA LEU A 500 -22.53 7.03 -30.96
C LEU A 500 -21.04 7.39 -31.08
N LEU A 501 -20.53 7.50 -32.30
CA LEU A 501 -19.15 7.88 -32.58
C LEU A 501 -18.82 9.28 -32.04
N ALA A 502 -19.77 10.22 -32.13
CA ALA A 502 -19.62 11.56 -31.56
C ALA A 502 -19.44 11.54 -30.03
N ARG A 503 -20.10 10.62 -29.30
CA ARG A 503 -19.85 10.44 -27.86
C ARG A 503 -18.42 9.99 -27.56
N PHE A 504 -17.79 9.30 -28.51
CA PHE A 504 -16.38 8.93 -28.48
C PHE A 504 -15.45 9.97 -29.13
N GLY A 505 -15.93 11.21 -29.38
CA GLY A 505 -15.11 12.28 -29.95
C GLY A 505 -14.85 12.16 -31.45
N ILE A 506 -15.39 11.13 -32.12
CA ILE A 506 -15.18 10.88 -33.54
C ILE A 506 -16.29 11.59 -34.34
N THR A 507 -15.94 12.74 -34.91
CA THR A 507 -16.89 13.62 -35.63
C THR A 507 -16.70 13.64 -37.14
N ARG A 508 -15.59 13.09 -37.64
CA ARG A 508 -15.29 12.91 -39.08
C ARG A 508 -14.95 11.44 -39.31
N LEU A 509 -15.56 10.86 -40.35
CA LEU A 509 -15.39 9.46 -40.76
C LEU A 509 -14.68 9.39 -42.11
#